data_AF-A0A367CEH0-F1
#
_entry.id   AF-A0A367CEH0-F1
#
_cell.length_a   1.000
_cell.length_b   1.000
_cell.length_c   1.000
_cell.angle_alpha   90.00
_cell.angle_beta   90.00
_cell.angle_gamma   90.00
#
_symmetry.space_group_name_H-M   'P 1'
#
loop_
_entity.id
_entity.type
_entity.pdbx_description
1 polymer ?
#
loop_
_entity_poly.entity_id
_entity_poly.type
_entity_poly.pdbx_seq_one_letter_code
_entity_poly.pdbx_strand_id
1 'polypeptide(L)' 'MQYIVVIEKLDGERVQKEFSNYREALCCATDYRRVKQSKILKEKTIVNEFYY' A
#
# COMPACT_ATOMS: atom_id res chain seq x y z
N MET A 1 -13.05 8.82 -5.73
CA MET A 1 -11.80 8.16 -6.18
C MET A 1 -11.30 7.32 -5.02
N GLN A 2 -11.01 6.04 -5.24
CA GLN A 2 -10.52 5.13 -4.20
C GLN A 2 -9.10 4.69 -4.53
N TYR A 3 -8.25 4.66 -3.51
CA TYR A 3 -6.90 4.14 -3.52
C TYR A 3 -6.87 2.81 -2.78
N ILE A 4 -6.23 1.79 -3.35
CA ILE A 4 -6.07 0.49 -2.71
C ILE A 4 -4.59 0.31 -2.42
N VAL A 5 -4.23 0.14 -1.15
CA VAL A 5 -2.87 -0.18 -0.74
C VAL A 5 -2.77 -1.68 -0.54
N VAL A 6 -1.90 -2.32 -1.31
CA VAL A 6 -1.51 -3.73 -1.12
C VAL A 6 -0.20 -3.73 -0.35
N ILE A 7 -0.17 -4.43 0.77
CA ILE A 7 0.98 -4.51 1.68
C ILE A 7 1.37 -5.97 1.79
N GLU A 8 2.64 -6.27 1.56
CA GLU A 8 3.23 -7.56 1.90
C GLU A 8 4.11 -7.38 3.13
N LYS A 9 3.78 -8.11 4.19
CA LYS A 9 4.54 -8.12 5.44
C LYS A 9 5.74 -9.05 5.34
N LEU A 10 6.64 -8.95 6.32
CA LEU A 10 7.86 -9.77 6.41
C LEU A 10 7.57 -11.27 6.58
N ASP A 11 6.43 -11.61 7.19
CA ASP A 11 5.94 -13.00 7.36
C ASP A 11 5.28 -13.56 6.08
N GLY A 12 5.20 -12.77 5.00
CA GLY A 12 4.56 -13.14 3.75
C GLY A 12 3.05 -12.90 3.71
N GLU A 13 2.45 -12.38 4.79
CA GLU A 13 1.03 -12.02 4.79
C GLU A 13 0.77 -10.83 3.86
N ARG A 14 -0.24 -10.95 3.01
CA ARG A 14 -0.69 -9.88 2.12
C ARG A 14 -1.98 -9.27 2.63
N VAL A 15 -1.95 -7.97 2.87
CA VAL A 15 -3.10 -7.19 3.35
C VAL A 15 -3.47 -6.15 2.29
N GLN A 16 -4.77 -5.99 2.05
CA GLN A 16 -5.30 -4.90 1.24
C GLN A 16 -6.08 -3.94 2.11
N LYS A 17 -5.90 -2.65 1.86
CA LYS A 17 -6.63 -1.57 2.52
C LYS A 17 -7.10 -0.54 1.52
N GLU A 18 -8.34 -0.09 1.67
CA GLU A 18 -8.93 0.93 0.83
C GLU A 18 -8.91 2.28 1.52
N PHE A 19 -8.62 3.33 0.75
CA PHE A 19 -8.55 4.71 1.22
C PHE A 19 -9.24 5.64 0.24
N SER A 20 -9.96 6.62 0.76
CA SER A 20 -10.57 7.68 -0.04
C SER A 20 -9.56 8.78 -0.40
N ASN A 21 -8.46 8.89 0.35
CA ASN A 21 -7.44 9.92 0.19
C ASN A 21 -6.06 9.30 -0.13
N TYR A 22 -5.38 9.90 -1.11
CA TYR A 22 -4.02 9.50 -1.48
C TYR A 22 -3.02 9.64 -0.34
N ARG A 23 -3.16 10.70 0.49
CA ARG A 23 -2.23 10.96 1.59
C ARG A 23 -2.28 9.86 2.65
N GLU A 24 -3.48 9.37 2.97
CA GLU A 24 -3.65 8.26 3.91
C GLU A 24 -3.13 6.95 3.33
N ALA A 25 -3.39 6.70 2.04
CA ALA A 25 -2.83 5.57 1.32
C ALA A 25 -1.29 5.57 1.35
N LEU A 26 -0.67 6.74 1.12
CA LEU A 26 0.77 6.93 1.22
C LEU A 26 1.31 6.61 2.61
N CYS A 27 0.74 7.22 3.66
CA CYS A 27 1.16 6.96 5.04
C CYS A 27 1.10 5.47 5.39
N CYS A 28 0.07 4.77 4.93
CA CYS A 28 -0.07 3.33 5.16
C CYS A 28 0.92 2.49 4.34
N ALA A 29 1.20 2.88 3.09
CA ALA A 29 2.16 2.19 2.23
C ALA A 29 3.61 2.34 2.73
N THR A 30 3.92 3.44 3.40
CA THR A 30 5.27 3.75 3.89
C THR A 30 5.48 3.38 5.36
N ASP A 31 4.68 2.49 5.96
CA ASP A 31 4.93 2.03 7.33
C ASP A 31 6.02 0.93 7.36
N TYR A 32 7.29 1.36 7.27
CA TYR A 32 8.48 0.51 7.15
C TYR A 32 8.69 -0.48 8.29
N ARG A 33 8.00 -0.31 9.43
CA ARG A 33 8.26 -1.13 10.64
C ARG A 33 7.80 -2.57 10.50
N ARG A 34 6.88 -2.86 9.58
CA ARG A 34 6.21 -4.17 9.46
C ARG A 34 5.99 -4.62 8.02
N VAL A 35 6.55 -3.90 7.06
CA VAL A 35 6.24 -4.04 5.63
C VAL A 35 7.51 -4.35 4.87
N LYS A 36 7.46 -5.40 4.05
CA LYS A 36 8.53 -5.80 3.14
C LYS A 36 8.41 -5.08 1.80
N GLN A 37 7.18 -5.00 1.29
CA GLN A 37 6.86 -4.24 0.09
C GLN A 37 5.43 -3.74 0.17
N SER A 38 5.15 -2.62 -0.49
CA SER A 38 3.80 -2.11 -0.63
C SER A 38 3.59 -1.45 -1.99
N LYS A 39 2.34 -1.41 -2.44
CA LYS A 39 1.95 -0.69 -3.65
C LYS A 39 0.60 -0.05 -3.49
N ILE A 40 0.44 1.10 -4.13
CA ILE A 40 -0.79 1.88 -4.17
C ILE A 40 -1.38 1.73 -5.56
N LEU A 41 -2.62 1.25 -5.63
CA LEU A 41 -3.41 1.13 -6.83
C LEU A 41 -4.47 2.23 -6.84
N LYS A 42 -4.73 2.80 -8.01
CA LYS A 42 -5.89 3.66 -8.29
C LYS A 42 -6.51 3.18 -9.58
N GLU A 43 -7.81 2.85 -9.54
CA GLU A 43 -8.54 2.38 -10.73
C GLU A 43 -7.81 1.22 -11.45
N LYS A 44 -7.26 0.27 -10.66
CA LYS A 44 -6.47 -0.89 -11.10
C LYS A 44 -5.10 -0.57 -11.71
N THR A 45 -4.66 0.68 -11.69
CA THR A 45 -3.31 1.10 -12.11
C THR A 45 -2.41 1.29 -10.90
N ILE A 46 -1.17 0.79 -10.95
CA ILE A 46 -0.18 1.05 -9.90
C ILE A 46 0.26 2.50 -10.02
N VAL A 47 -0.01 3.29 -8.98
CA VAL A 47 0.40 4.70 -8.90
C VAL A 47 1.80 4.78 -8.29
N ASN A 48 2.01 4.06 -7.19
CA ASN A 48 3.28 4.00 -6.47
C ASN A 48 3.57 2.58 -6.03
N GLU A 49 4.85 2.24 -5.95
CA GLU A 49 5.35 0.98 -5.44
C GLU A 49 6.60 1.23 -4.59
N PHE A 50 6.73 0.50 -3.50
CA PHE A 50 7.78 0.66 -2.52
C PHE A 50 8.33 -0.70 -2.10
N TYR A 51 9.65 -0.78 -2.02
CA TYR A 51 10.42 -1.95 -1.62
C TYR A 51 11.38 -1.55 -0.50
N TYR A 52 11.45 -2.37 0.55
CA TYR A 52 12.26 -2.14 1.76
C TYR A 52 13.06 -3.40 2.11
#